data_AF-A0A5K1D6D0-F1
#
_entry.id   AF-A0A5K1D6D0-F1
#
_cell.length_a   1.000
_cell.length_b   1.000
_cell.length_c   1.000
_cell.angle_alpha   90.00
_cell.angle_beta   90.00
_cell.angle_gamma   90.00
#
_symmetry.space_group_name_H-M   'P 1'
#
loop_
_entity.id
_entity.type
_entity.pdbx_description
1 polymer ?
#
loop_
_entity_poly.entity_id
_entity_poly.type
_entity_poly.pdbx_seq_one_letter_code
_entity_poly.pdbx_strand_id
1 'polypeptide(L)'
;SNSSSSMVSAPSRYPYPYNLNVANFVSIKFNQSNFLLWQTQMMGLIESQDMTGFLDGQYQPPAQFLIAPDGSIVIELNPDYLASRKSDRLLRGWITGTLAEEILGIIIGQQTAFEVWTTLTQHFANKSKEREMFLMQKLQMHKKGNSSINEYICSFKKISDELAAIGKPIADKTK
;
A
#
# COMPACT_ATOMS: atom_id res chain seq x y z
N SER A 1 -12.94 -23.41 46.89
CA SER A 1 -12.77 -23.79 45.47
C SER A 1 -13.41 -22.75 44.59
N ASN A 2 -12.61 -21.95 43.89
CA ASN A 2 -12.83 -21.46 42.52
C ASN A 2 -11.81 -20.36 42.24
N SER A 3 -10.69 -20.74 41.65
CA SER A 3 -9.80 -19.79 40.96
C SER A 3 -10.06 -19.99 39.47
N SER A 4 -10.94 -19.16 38.93
CA SER A 4 -11.19 -19.06 37.50
C SER A 4 -9.94 -18.50 36.83
N SER A 5 -9.10 -19.41 36.30
CA SER A 5 -7.94 -19.04 35.51
C SER A 5 -8.45 -18.55 34.15
N SER A 6 -8.41 -17.24 33.92
CA SER A 6 -8.62 -16.64 32.61
C SER A 6 -7.55 -17.17 31.66
N MET A 7 -7.92 -18.09 30.77
CA MET A 7 -7.04 -18.55 29.70
C MET A 7 -6.79 -17.36 28.78
N VAL A 8 -5.62 -16.73 28.94
CA VAL A 8 -5.08 -15.81 27.94
C VAL A 8 -4.85 -16.65 26.69
N SER A 9 -5.71 -16.48 25.68
CA SER A 9 -5.53 -17.11 24.37
C SER A 9 -4.14 -16.73 23.86
N ALA A 10 -3.29 -17.72 23.57
CA ALA A 10 -2.02 -17.46 22.90
C ALA A 10 -2.27 -16.60 21.66
N PRO A 11 -1.44 -15.58 21.38
CA PRO A 11 -1.60 -14.77 20.18
C PRO A 11 -1.59 -15.70 18.97
N SER A 12 -2.61 -15.60 18.13
CA SER A 12 -2.69 -16.39 16.91
C SER A 12 -1.45 -16.10 16.06
N ARG A 13 -0.82 -17.14 15.52
CA ARG A 13 0.38 -17.02 14.65
C ARG A 13 0.18 -16.07 13.47
N TYR A 14 -1.08 -15.85 13.09
CA TYR A 14 -1.50 -14.90 12.05
C TYR A 14 -2.57 -13.95 12.59
N PRO A 15 -2.43 -12.63 12.40
CA PRO A 15 -3.42 -11.65 12.82
C PRO A 15 -4.68 -11.73 11.96
N TYR A 16 -5.85 -11.80 12.60
CA TYR A 16 -7.16 -11.78 11.93
C TYR A 16 -8.15 -10.87 12.66
N PRO A 17 -7.95 -9.53 12.62
CA PRO A 17 -8.79 -8.57 13.32
C PRO A 17 -10.11 -8.36 12.56
N TYR A 18 -11.03 -9.31 12.71
CA TYR A 18 -12.31 -9.37 11.98
C TYR A 18 -13.28 -8.22 12.30
N ASN A 19 -13.14 -7.55 13.44
CA ASN A 19 -14.00 -6.42 13.83
C ASN A 19 -13.44 -5.05 13.40
N LEU A 20 -12.28 -5.02 12.74
CA LEU A 20 -11.64 -3.77 12.39
C LEU A 20 -12.38 -3.07 11.25
N ASN A 21 -12.73 -1.80 11.47
CA ASN A 21 -13.29 -0.95 10.42
C ASN A 21 -12.16 -0.17 9.74
N VAL A 22 -11.87 -0.52 8.49
CA VAL A 22 -10.82 0.10 7.67
C VAL A 22 -11.02 1.61 7.54
N ALA A 23 -12.27 2.08 7.49
CA ALA A 23 -12.60 3.50 7.33
C ALA A 23 -12.13 4.37 8.51
N ASN A 24 -11.87 3.77 9.69
CA ASN A 24 -11.33 4.49 10.84
C ASN A 24 -9.83 4.82 10.68
N PHE A 25 -9.13 4.11 9.80
CA PHE A 25 -7.70 4.29 9.56
C PHE A 25 -7.44 4.93 8.19
N VAL A 26 -8.20 4.50 7.18
CA VAL A 26 -8.11 4.99 5.82
C VAL A 26 -9.37 5.77 5.49
N SER A 27 -9.28 7.10 5.62
CA SER A 27 -10.39 8.03 5.43
C SER A 27 -10.62 8.43 3.98
N ILE A 28 -9.69 8.08 3.09
CA ILE A 28 -9.74 8.47 1.67
C ILE A 28 -9.94 7.26 0.76
N LYS A 29 -10.63 7.50 -0.37
CA LYS A 29 -10.69 6.56 -1.48
C LYS A 29 -9.46 6.77 -2.37
N PHE A 30 -8.68 5.72 -2.60
CA PHE A 30 -7.48 5.79 -3.43
C PHE A 30 -7.85 6.02 -4.90
N ASN A 31 -7.33 7.09 -5.49
CA ASN A 31 -7.45 7.46 -6.89
C ASN A 31 -6.08 7.82 -7.48
N GLN A 32 -6.05 8.25 -8.75
CA GLN A 32 -4.82 8.51 -9.49
C GLN A 32 -3.92 9.62 -8.91
N SER A 33 -4.44 10.47 -8.02
CA SER A 33 -3.78 11.69 -7.55
C SER A 33 -3.33 11.66 -6.09
N ASN A 34 -3.78 10.68 -5.30
CA ASN A 34 -3.58 10.67 -3.85
C ASN A 34 -2.80 9.44 -3.33
N PHE A 35 -2.04 8.77 -4.20
CA PHE A 35 -1.29 7.55 -3.84
C PHE A 35 -0.47 7.68 -2.56
N LEU A 36 0.36 8.72 -2.42
CA LEU A 36 1.23 8.87 -1.24
C LEU A 36 0.43 9.02 0.06
N LEU A 37 -0.65 9.81 0.03
CA LEU A 37 -1.51 10.01 1.20
C LEU A 37 -2.24 8.70 1.56
N TRP A 38 -2.75 8.00 0.55
CA TRP A 38 -3.43 6.72 0.74
C TRP A 38 -2.47 5.66 1.29
N GLN A 39 -1.28 5.54 0.69
CA GLN A 39 -0.24 4.62 1.11
C GLN A 39 0.15 4.86 2.58
N THR A 40 0.27 6.12 2.98
CA THR A 40 0.58 6.49 4.38
C THR A 40 -0.51 6.01 5.34
N GLN A 41 -1.79 6.27 5.06
CA GLN A 41 -2.89 5.82 5.91
C GLN A 41 -3.03 4.29 5.95
N MET A 42 -2.89 3.65 4.78
CA MET A 42 -2.98 2.20 4.66
C MET A 42 -1.83 1.50 5.39
N MET A 43 -0.60 2.00 5.29
CA MET A 43 0.53 1.47 6.06
C MET A 43 0.31 1.60 7.56
N GLY A 44 -0.21 2.73 8.04
CA GLY A 44 -0.54 2.90 9.46
C GLY A 44 -1.53 1.86 9.98
N LEU A 45 -2.53 1.49 9.18
CA LEU A 45 -3.42 0.36 9.51
C LEU A 45 -2.63 -0.96 9.57
N ILE A 46 -1.87 -1.28 8.53
CA ILE A 46 -1.17 -2.56 8.39
C ILE A 46 -0.15 -2.77 9.51
N GLU A 47 0.62 -1.74 9.83
CA GLU A 47 1.60 -1.72 10.91
C GLU A 47 0.91 -1.88 12.27
N SER A 48 -0.24 -1.24 12.50
CA SER A 48 -0.99 -1.39 13.76
C SER A 48 -1.48 -2.82 14.04
N GLN A 49 -1.53 -3.68 13.02
CA GLN A 49 -1.99 -5.06 13.11
C GLN A 49 -0.86 -6.08 12.90
N ASP A 50 0.41 -5.64 12.85
CA ASP A 50 1.58 -6.47 12.56
C ASP A 50 1.44 -7.28 11.26
N MET A 51 0.80 -6.72 10.24
CA MET A 51 0.50 -7.39 8.96
C MET A 51 1.51 -7.07 7.84
N THR A 52 2.59 -6.34 8.13
CA THR A 52 3.58 -5.89 7.15
C THR A 52 4.27 -7.05 6.40
N GLY A 53 4.48 -8.18 7.08
CA GLY A 53 5.10 -9.37 6.47
C GLY A 53 4.30 -9.98 5.31
N PHE A 54 3.00 -9.67 5.20
CA PHE A 54 2.19 -10.07 4.04
C PHE A 54 2.44 -9.20 2.80
N LEU A 55 3.15 -8.07 2.94
CA LEU A 55 3.39 -7.10 1.85
C LEU A 55 4.82 -7.12 1.30
N ASP A 56 5.80 -7.61 2.06
CA ASP A 56 7.21 -7.62 1.67
C ASP A 56 7.67 -8.98 1.13
N GLY A 57 6.78 -9.98 1.14
CA GLY A 57 7.08 -11.34 0.69
C GLY A 57 8.02 -12.11 1.63
N GLN A 58 8.35 -11.56 2.80
CA GLN A 58 9.12 -12.27 3.84
C GLN A 58 8.31 -13.42 4.42
N TYR A 59 6.98 -13.32 4.35
CA TYR A 59 6.09 -14.36 4.78
C TYR A 59 5.97 -15.47 3.73
N GLN A 60 6.69 -16.58 3.94
CA GLN A 60 6.46 -17.80 3.15
C GLN A 60 5.23 -18.55 3.68
N PRO A 61 4.21 -18.80 2.84
CA PRO A 61 3.04 -19.55 3.26
C PRO A 61 3.44 -20.96 3.71
N PRO A 62 2.87 -21.48 4.81
CA PRO A 62 3.11 -22.84 5.26
C PRO A 62 2.71 -23.83 4.17
N ALA A 63 3.29 -25.03 4.19
CA ALA A 63 2.88 -26.10 3.29
C ALA A 63 1.37 -26.32 3.39
N GLN A 64 0.69 -26.43 2.23
CA GLN A 64 -0.76 -26.56 2.18
C GLN A 64 -1.23 -27.86 2.86
N PHE A 65 -0.49 -28.95 2.70
CA PHE A 65 -0.83 -30.25 3.26
C PHE A 65 0.23 -30.67 4.29
N LEU A 66 -0.19 -31.38 5.32
CA LEU A 66 0.71 -31.92 6.34
C LEU A 66 1.51 -33.11 5.78
N ILE A 67 2.72 -33.30 6.29
CA ILE A 67 3.58 -34.43 5.96
C ILE A 67 3.62 -35.35 7.19
N ALA A 68 3.38 -36.64 6.99
CA ALA A 68 3.46 -37.65 8.02
C ALA A 68 4.92 -37.89 8.45
N PRO A 69 5.16 -38.48 9.63
CA PRO A 69 6.51 -38.77 10.12
C PRO A 69 7.34 -39.68 9.20
N ASP A 70 6.69 -40.47 8.34
CA ASP A 70 7.30 -41.34 7.34
C ASP A 70 7.61 -40.64 6.01
N GLY A 71 7.37 -39.33 5.92
CA GLY A 71 7.58 -38.52 4.72
C GLY A 71 6.45 -38.59 3.69
N SER A 72 5.39 -39.35 3.94
CA SER A 72 4.20 -39.38 3.07
C SER A 72 3.34 -38.12 3.26
N ILE A 73 2.76 -37.60 2.18
CA ILE A 73 1.85 -36.44 2.28
C ILE A 73 0.54 -36.94 2.88
N VAL A 74 0.17 -36.42 4.05
CA VAL A 74 -1.18 -36.57 4.58
C VAL A 74 -2.07 -35.62 3.80
N ILE A 75 -3.20 -36.10 3.27
CA ILE A 75 -4.21 -35.26 2.58
C ILE A 75 -4.99 -34.40 3.61
N GLU A 76 -4.36 -34.06 4.73
CA GLU A 76 -4.92 -33.18 5.74
C GLU A 76 -4.38 -31.78 5.51
N LEU A 77 -5.32 -30.83 5.42
CA LEU A 77 -5.02 -29.44 5.14
C LEU A 77 -4.38 -28.80 6.38
N ASN A 78 -3.24 -28.15 6.19
CA ASN A 78 -2.51 -27.51 7.27
C ASN A 78 -3.33 -26.33 7.85
N PRO A 79 -3.67 -26.35 9.16
CA PRO A 79 -4.38 -25.25 9.80
C PRO A 79 -3.63 -23.91 9.73
N ASP A 80 -2.29 -23.93 9.77
CA ASP A 80 -1.47 -22.72 9.66
C ASP A 80 -1.55 -22.11 8.24
N TYR A 81 -1.60 -22.96 7.21
CA TYR A 81 -1.82 -22.50 5.83
C TYR A 81 -3.17 -21.80 5.70
N LEU A 82 -4.23 -22.39 6.27
CA LEU A 82 -5.56 -21.77 6.27
C LEU A 82 -5.59 -20.44 7.01
N ALA A 83 -4.99 -20.36 8.20
CA ALA A 83 -4.99 -19.17 9.03
C ALA A 83 -4.19 -18.02 8.38
N SER A 84 -3.03 -18.33 7.82
CA SER A 84 -2.23 -17.39 7.03
C SER A 84 -3.00 -16.91 5.79
N ARG A 85 -3.63 -17.82 5.04
CA ARG A 85 -4.45 -17.47 3.87
C ARG A 85 -5.63 -16.57 4.25
N LYS A 86 -6.31 -16.81 5.37
CA LYS A 86 -7.40 -15.94 5.84
C LYS A 86 -6.90 -14.52 6.11
N SER A 87 -5.73 -14.39 6.71
CA SER A 87 -5.10 -13.11 7.06
C SER A 87 -4.68 -12.34 5.80
N ASP A 88 -4.02 -13.01 4.84
CA ASP A 88 -3.71 -12.46 3.51
C ASP A 88 -4.96 -11.95 2.79
N ARG A 89 -6.03 -12.75 2.79
CA ARG A 89 -7.28 -12.38 2.09
C ARG A 89 -8.03 -11.24 2.78
N LEU A 90 -7.95 -11.16 4.11
CA LEU A 90 -8.48 -10.03 4.87
C LEU A 90 -7.75 -8.74 4.49
N LEU A 91 -6.41 -8.76 4.51
CA LEU A 91 -5.60 -7.60 4.14
C LEU A 91 -5.85 -7.17 2.70
N ARG A 92 -5.91 -8.13 1.77
CA ARG A 92 -6.29 -7.85 0.38
C ARG A 92 -7.67 -7.19 0.31
N GLY A 93 -8.64 -7.69 1.08
CA GLY A 93 -9.97 -7.10 1.19
C GLY A 93 -9.94 -5.65 1.67
N TRP A 94 -9.12 -5.33 2.66
CA TRP A 94 -8.94 -3.95 3.13
C TRP A 94 -8.36 -3.05 2.04
N ILE A 95 -7.27 -3.47 1.39
CA ILE A 95 -6.66 -2.72 0.30
C ILE A 95 -7.70 -2.47 -0.79
N THR A 96 -8.32 -3.53 -1.30
CA THR A 96 -9.35 -3.44 -2.36
C THR A 96 -10.53 -2.56 -1.96
N GLY A 97 -10.99 -2.64 -0.71
CA GLY A 97 -12.11 -1.83 -0.20
C GLY A 97 -11.84 -0.32 -0.22
N THR A 98 -10.56 0.09 -0.18
CA THR A 98 -10.16 1.50 -0.23
C THR A 98 -9.89 2.02 -1.64
N LEU A 99 -9.97 1.19 -2.68
CA LEU A 99 -9.67 1.59 -4.07
C LEU A 99 -10.89 2.22 -4.74
N ALA A 100 -10.68 3.33 -5.47
CA ALA A 100 -11.67 3.83 -6.43
C ALA A 100 -11.78 2.91 -7.64
N GLU A 101 -12.88 3.01 -8.39
CA GLU A 101 -13.21 2.11 -9.50
C GLU A 101 -12.13 2.12 -10.58
N GLU A 102 -11.59 3.30 -10.90
CA GLU A 102 -10.52 3.47 -11.88
C GLU A 102 -9.20 2.80 -11.48
N ILE A 103 -9.02 2.48 -10.19
CA ILE A 103 -7.83 1.79 -9.67
C ILE A 103 -8.03 0.28 -9.65
N LEU A 104 -9.27 -0.20 -9.49
CA LEU A 104 -9.59 -1.63 -9.45
C LEU A 104 -9.13 -2.36 -10.71
N GLY A 105 -9.21 -1.71 -11.87
CA GLY A 105 -8.74 -2.26 -13.15
C GLY A 105 -7.26 -2.64 -13.15
N ILE A 106 -6.43 -1.99 -12.34
CA ILE A 106 -4.98 -2.20 -12.27
C ILE A 106 -4.65 -3.53 -11.56
N ILE A 107 -5.49 -3.96 -10.61
CA ILE A 107 -5.22 -5.11 -9.74
C ILE A 107 -5.98 -6.38 -10.17
N ILE A 108 -6.54 -6.39 -11.38
CA ILE A 108 -7.23 -7.56 -11.93
C ILE A 108 -6.25 -8.74 -12.01
N GLY A 109 -6.74 -9.92 -11.63
CA GLY A 109 -5.96 -11.16 -11.62
C GLY A 109 -5.08 -11.36 -10.38
N GLN A 110 -4.82 -10.31 -9.59
CA GLN A 110 -4.00 -10.40 -8.39
C GLN A 110 -4.75 -11.12 -7.26
N GLN A 111 -4.11 -12.15 -6.72
CA GLN A 111 -4.66 -13.08 -5.75
C GLN A 111 -4.21 -12.77 -4.33
N THR A 112 -2.97 -12.34 -4.11
CA THR A 112 -2.44 -12.08 -2.76
C THR A 112 -2.42 -10.60 -2.41
N ALA A 113 -2.36 -10.28 -1.11
CA ALA A 113 -2.15 -8.90 -0.66
C ALA A 113 -0.81 -8.35 -1.17
N PHE A 114 0.24 -9.19 -1.15
CA PHE A 114 1.55 -8.90 -1.72
C PHE A 114 1.47 -8.47 -3.18
N GLU A 115 0.81 -9.25 -4.03
CA GLU A 115 0.64 -8.96 -5.45
C GLU A 115 -0.08 -7.63 -5.66
N VAL A 116 -1.24 -7.45 -5.00
CA VAL A 116 -2.03 -6.20 -5.10
C VAL A 116 -1.18 -5.00 -4.68
N TRP A 117 -0.52 -5.07 -3.53
CA TRP A 117 0.29 -3.98 -3.00
C TRP A 117 1.47 -3.64 -3.91
N THR A 118 2.17 -4.67 -4.40
CA THR A 118 3.32 -4.52 -5.29
C THR A 118 2.90 -3.90 -6.62
N THR A 119 1.82 -4.39 -7.23
CA THR A 119 1.28 -3.84 -8.48
C THR A 119 0.91 -2.36 -8.34
N LEU A 120 0.19 -1.99 -7.28
CA LEU A 120 -0.17 -0.59 -7.02
C LEU A 120 1.07 0.27 -6.80
N THR A 121 1.99 -0.17 -5.95
CA THR A 121 3.21 0.58 -5.63
C THR A 121 4.08 0.77 -6.87
N GLN A 122 4.26 -0.25 -7.70
CA GLN A 122 5.04 -0.15 -8.94
C GLN A 122 4.35 0.78 -9.96
N HIS A 123 3.05 0.63 -10.17
CA HIS A 123 2.30 1.47 -11.11
C HIS A 123 2.41 2.96 -10.75
N PHE A 124 2.26 3.29 -9.47
CA PHE A 124 2.25 4.68 -9.01
C PHE A 124 3.64 5.25 -8.68
N ALA A 125 4.62 4.41 -8.33
CA ALA A 125 6.01 4.84 -8.25
C ALA A 125 6.55 5.23 -9.64
N ASN A 126 6.22 4.47 -10.68
CA ASN A 126 6.61 4.79 -12.05
C ASN A 126 5.94 6.09 -12.53
N LYS A 127 4.63 6.23 -12.32
CA LYS A 127 3.92 7.49 -12.64
C LYS A 127 4.48 8.70 -11.89
N SER A 128 4.86 8.53 -10.62
CA SER A 128 5.45 9.62 -9.84
C SER A 128 6.82 10.02 -10.38
N LYS A 129 7.66 9.07 -10.79
CA LYS A 129 8.95 9.33 -11.44
C LYS A 129 8.81 9.97 -12.82
N GLU A 130 7.89 9.49 -13.65
CA GLU A 130 7.61 10.10 -14.96
C GLU A 130 7.10 11.52 -14.81
N ARG A 131 6.20 11.75 -13.84
CA ARG A 131 5.69 13.08 -13.52
C ARG A 131 6.78 14.01 -12.99
N GLU A 132 7.64 13.52 -12.10
CA GLU A 132 8.83 14.24 -11.63
C GLU A 132 9.72 14.66 -12.80
N MET A 133 10.07 13.71 -13.68
CA MET A 133 10.91 13.97 -14.86
C MET A 133 10.27 15.00 -15.80
N PHE A 134 8.97 14.85 -16.09
CA PHE A 134 8.22 15.78 -16.93
C PHE A 134 8.19 17.19 -16.34
N LEU A 135 7.93 17.32 -15.02
CA LEU A 135 7.90 18.62 -14.34
C LEU A 135 9.28 19.27 -14.31
N MET A 136 10.34 18.49 -14.06
CA MET A 136 11.72 18.97 -14.11
C MET A 136 12.12 19.42 -15.52
N GLN A 137 11.75 18.67 -16.56
CA GLN A 137 11.99 19.06 -17.95
C GLN A 137 11.22 20.33 -18.31
N LYS A 138 9.95 20.43 -17.93
CA LYS A 138 9.12 21.61 -18.13
C LYS A 138 9.71 22.84 -17.44
N LEU A 139 10.26 22.68 -16.24
CA LEU A 139 10.96 23.73 -15.51
C LEU A 139 12.26 24.16 -16.23
N GLN A 140 13.10 23.21 -16.66
CA GLN A 140 14.36 23.49 -17.37
C GLN A 140 14.13 24.19 -18.72
N MET A 141 13.07 23.79 -19.42
CA MET A 141 12.69 24.39 -20.71
C MET A 141 11.89 25.69 -20.53
N HIS A 142 11.50 26.05 -19.30
CA HIS A 142 10.73 27.26 -19.04
C HIS A 142 11.58 28.50 -19.29
N LYS A 143 11.20 29.26 -20.31
CA LYS A 143 11.82 30.55 -20.64
C LYS A 143 10.71 31.60 -20.74
N LYS A 144 11.01 32.81 -20.28
CA LYS A 144 10.09 33.97 -20.36
C LYS A 144 9.57 34.21 -21.78
N GLY A 145 10.41 34.05 -22.80
CA GLY A 145 10.03 34.29 -24.19
C GLY A 145 9.34 35.65 -24.38
N ASN A 146 8.21 35.65 -25.08
CA ASN A 146 7.34 36.83 -25.28
C ASN A 146 6.25 36.99 -24.20
N SER A 147 6.24 36.14 -23.17
CA SER A 147 5.23 36.20 -22.10
C SER A 147 5.43 37.40 -21.20
N SER A 148 4.34 37.92 -20.63
CA SER A 148 4.44 38.93 -19.59
C SER A 148 5.14 38.37 -18.35
N ILE A 149 5.73 39.25 -17.53
CA ILE A 149 6.43 38.87 -16.30
C ILE A 149 5.47 38.14 -15.34
N ASN A 150 4.22 38.58 -15.26
CA ASN A 150 3.21 37.96 -14.40
C ASN A 150 2.82 36.55 -14.85
N GLU A 151 2.66 36.33 -16.17
CA GLU A 151 2.38 34.99 -16.71
C GLU A 151 3.55 34.03 -16.49
N TYR A 152 4.78 34.53 -16.67
CA TYR A 152 6.00 33.76 -16.40
C TYR A 152 6.07 33.33 -14.92
N ILE A 153 5.90 34.26 -13.98
CA ILE A 153 5.97 34.00 -12.54
C ILE A 153 4.83 33.05 -12.12
N CYS A 154 3.61 33.27 -12.59
CA CYS A 154 2.46 32.42 -12.26
C CYS A 154 2.65 30.98 -12.76
N SER A 155 3.16 30.82 -13.99
CA SER A 155 3.47 29.52 -14.58
C SER A 155 4.61 28.79 -13.86
N PHE A 156 5.68 29.51 -13.50
CA PHE A 156 6.78 28.97 -12.69
C PHE A 156 6.30 28.48 -11.32
N LYS A 157 5.51 29.31 -10.63
CA LYS A 157 4.95 28.98 -9.32
C LYS A 157 4.08 27.73 -9.37
N LYS A 158 3.24 27.60 -10.41
CA LYS A 158 2.42 26.40 -10.63
C LYS A 158 3.26 25.12 -10.76
N ILE A 159 4.35 25.16 -11.52
CA ILE A 159 5.25 23.99 -11.67
C ILE A 159 5.95 23.66 -10.35
N SER A 160 6.37 24.69 -9.61
CA SER A 160 6.96 24.53 -8.28
C SER A 160 6.00 23.90 -7.28
N ASP A 161 4.74 24.35 -7.26
CA ASP A 161 3.70 23.80 -6.38
C ASP A 161 3.37 22.35 -6.76
N GLU A 162 3.33 22.01 -8.05
CA GLU A 162 3.13 20.63 -8.52
C GLU A 162 4.30 19.71 -8.15
N LEU A 163 5.55 20.21 -8.16
CA LEU A 163 6.73 19.50 -7.68
C LEU A 163 6.72 19.29 -6.16
N ALA A 164 6.30 20.31 -5.40
CA ALA A 164 6.13 20.20 -3.96
C ALA A 164 5.03 19.18 -3.58
N ALA A 165 3.93 19.15 -4.32
CA ALA A 165 2.82 18.23 -4.10
C ALA A 165 3.20 16.75 -4.29
N ILE A 166 4.23 16.45 -5.08
CA ILE A 166 4.78 15.08 -5.23
C ILE A 166 5.96 14.80 -4.29
N GLY A 167 6.20 15.66 -3.30
CA GLY A 167 7.27 15.50 -2.31
C GLY A 167 8.67 15.86 -2.82
N LYS A 168 8.76 16.60 -3.93
CA LYS A 168 10.02 17.03 -4.57
C LYS A 168 10.09 18.55 -4.71
N PRO A 169 10.01 19.32 -3.61
CA PRO A 169 10.04 20.78 -3.69
C PRO A 169 11.33 21.25 -4.36
N ILE A 170 11.23 22.30 -5.19
CA ILE A 170 12.42 22.95 -5.74
C ILE A 170 13.19 23.54 -4.55
N ALA A 171 14.45 23.10 -4.36
CA ALA A 171 15.31 23.72 -3.37
C ALA A 171 15.44 25.20 -3.72
N ASP A 172 15.02 26.08 -2.81
CA ASP A 172 15.15 27.51 -2.96
C ASP A 172 16.64 27.86 -2.95
N LYS A 173 17.28 27.85 -4.12
CA LYS A 173 18.63 28.37 -4.30
C LYS A 173 18.53 29.89 -4.32
N THR A 174 18.27 30.47 -3.15
CA THR A 174 18.44 31.89 -2.90
C THR A 174 19.29 32.10 -1.65
N LYS A 175 20.61 32.17 -1.88
CA LYS A 175 21.40 33.36 -1.56
C LYS A 175 22.67 33.38 -2.41
#